data_AF-A0A9E3VUX2-F1
#
_entry.id   AF-A0A9E3VUX2-F1
#
_cell.length_a   1.000
_cell.length_b   1.000
_cell.length_c   1.000
_cell.angle_alpha   90.00
_cell.angle_beta   90.00
_cell.angle_gamma   90.00
#
_symmetry.space_group_name_H-M   'P 1'
#
loop_
_entity.id
_entity.type
_entity.pdbx_description
1 polymer ?
#
loop_
_entity_poly.entity_id
_entity_poly.type
_entity_poly.pdbx_seq_one_letter_code
_entity_poly.pdbx_strand_id
1 'polypeptide(L)'
;MSEWTPDAREYLDGYLAQVRVLARQDGEDGDEIAAELREHIEREAEESSGSVVTLEQLRKVLATVGRPEQILSEGSLLARTNADTSSLGEDHSVPPFGADTRPVSQGNVQTAFPPERRTRRSGCWVILAGLFLFVLLGVAFWVFSANLQWNQMKNAKMYADERQVIQSLRDIFEGERRYLEEQAKDEDGDGVPDYATISELSKLQFIHFNYSQEAYGNYIFNLKLTHSAKTGTPSFLCEATPLFEEYPKSFTIDETGEVRITSTKGSSKRTVVPGEAEQLGMSSVTLRQEFRDRKP
;
A
#
# COMPACT_ATOMS: atom_id res chain seq x y z
N MET A 1 3.84 -32.17 4.55
CA MET A 1 3.13 -31.75 3.33
C MET A 1 1.66 -31.69 3.62
N SER A 2 1.27 -30.56 4.19
CA SER A 2 -0.13 -30.19 4.37
C SER A 2 -0.73 -29.86 3.00
N GLU A 3 -2.03 -30.11 2.83
CA GLU A 3 -2.72 -29.79 1.59
C GLU A 3 -3.05 -28.28 1.56
N TRP A 4 -2.69 -27.59 0.47
CA TRP A 4 -2.97 -26.16 0.34
C TRP A 4 -4.24 -25.95 -0.48
N THR A 5 -5.15 -25.11 0.04
CA THR A 5 -6.29 -24.67 -0.78
C THR A 5 -5.81 -23.85 -1.99
N PRO A 6 -6.49 -23.91 -3.15
CA PRO A 6 -6.14 -23.13 -4.34
C PRO A 6 -5.96 -21.64 -4.05
N ASP A 7 -6.92 -21.03 -3.36
CA ASP A 7 -6.90 -19.60 -3.01
C ASP A 7 -5.69 -19.22 -2.14
N ALA A 8 -5.26 -20.10 -1.23
CA ALA A 8 -4.07 -19.86 -0.42
C ALA A 8 -2.79 -19.88 -1.27
N ARG A 9 -2.69 -20.80 -2.23
CA ARG A 9 -1.53 -20.89 -3.12
C ARG A 9 -1.45 -19.66 -4.03
N GLU A 10 -2.57 -19.27 -4.63
CA GLU A 10 -2.65 -18.05 -5.45
C GLU A 10 -2.29 -16.79 -4.66
N TYR A 11 -2.79 -16.67 -3.43
CA TYR A 11 -2.47 -15.53 -2.56
C TYR A 11 -0.98 -15.48 -2.18
N LEU A 12 -0.36 -16.63 -1.87
CA LEU A 12 1.07 -16.72 -1.60
C LEU A 12 1.91 -16.35 -2.84
N ASP A 13 1.53 -16.85 -4.02
CA ASP A 13 2.22 -16.54 -5.26
C ASP A 13 2.17 -15.04 -5.59
N GLY A 14 0.99 -14.41 -5.40
CA GLY A 14 0.83 -12.96 -5.55
C GLY A 14 1.67 -12.15 -4.57
N TYR A 15 1.73 -12.57 -3.31
CA TYR A 15 2.58 -11.96 -2.29
C TYR A 15 4.08 -12.03 -2.68
N LEU A 16 4.56 -13.21 -3.07
CA LEU A 16 5.95 -13.40 -3.48
C LEU A 16 6.30 -12.65 -4.77
N ALA A 17 5.34 -12.49 -5.69
CA ALA A 17 5.55 -11.66 -6.89
C ALA A 17 5.81 -10.19 -6.53
N GLN A 18 5.12 -9.64 -5.52
CA GLN A 18 5.37 -8.28 -5.02
C GLN A 18 6.76 -8.17 -4.39
N VAL A 19 7.17 -9.14 -3.57
CA VAL A 19 8.51 -9.18 -2.96
C VAL A 19 9.61 -9.18 -4.05
N ARG A 20 9.46 -9.97 -5.12
CA ARG A 20 10.41 -9.97 -6.24
C ARG A 20 10.58 -8.60 -6.90
N VAL A 21 9.46 -7.90 -7.13
CA VAL A 21 9.49 -6.58 -7.77
C VAL A 21 10.20 -5.58 -6.88
N LEU A 22 9.92 -5.57 -5.58
CA LEU A 22 10.54 -4.66 -4.63
C LEU A 22 12.03 -4.96 -4.44
N ALA A 23 12.41 -6.23 -4.26
CA ALA A 23 13.82 -6.63 -4.10
C ALA A 23 14.70 -6.21 -5.29
N ARG A 24 14.17 -6.36 -6.51
CA ARG A 24 14.87 -5.92 -7.73
C ARG A 24 15.03 -4.40 -7.81
N GLN A 25 14.14 -3.62 -7.19
CA GLN A 25 14.30 -2.16 -7.12
C GLN A 25 15.47 -1.76 -6.22
N ASP A 26 15.75 -2.55 -5.18
CA ASP A 26 16.86 -2.33 -4.24
C ASP A 26 18.19 -2.95 -4.72
N GLY A 27 18.19 -3.59 -5.90
CA GLY A 27 19.37 -4.22 -6.50
C GLY A 27 19.69 -5.60 -5.94
N GLU A 28 18.75 -6.22 -5.21
CA GLU A 28 18.88 -7.56 -4.66
C GLU A 28 18.35 -8.63 -5.65
N ASP A 29 18.77 -9.88 -5.46
CA ASP A 29 18.24 -11.01 -6.23
C ASP A 29 16.84 -11.38 -5.70
N GLY A 30 15.82 -10.78 -6.30
CA GLY A 30 14.44 -11.01 -5.89
C GLY A 30 13.98 -12.47 -6.01
N ASP A 31 14.59 -13.28 -6.89
CA ASP A 31 14.20 -14.68 -7.04
C ASP A 31 14.75 -15.56 -5.91
N GLU A 32 15.97 -15.27 -5.45
CA GLU A 32 16.57 -15.89 -4.25
C GLU A 32 15.76 -15.56 -2.99
N ILE A 33 15.49 -14.27 -2.75
CA ILE A 33 14.72 -13.82 -1.58
C ILE A 33 13.31 -14.42 -1.59
N ALA A 34 12.64 -14.43 -2.74
CA ALA A 34 11.29 -15.00 -2.83
C ALA A 34 11.27 -16.52 -2.63
N ALA A 35 12.35 -17.24 -2.96
CA ALA A 35 12.47 -18.66 -2.72
C ALA A 35 12.67 -18.96 -1.23
N GLU A 36 13.58 -18.25 -0.56
CA GLU A 36 13.80 -18.38 0.89
C GLU A 36 12.54 -18.05 1.69
N LEU A 37 11.87 -16.95 1.31
CA LEU A 37 10.65 -16.50 1.97
C LEU A 37 9.49 -17.48 1.76
N ARG A 38 9.39 -18.10 0.56
CA ARG A 38 8.42 -19.17 0.30
C ARG A 38 8.63 -20.33 1.27
N GLU A 39 9.85 -20.83 1.38
CA GLU A 39 10.17 -21.96 2.26
C GLU A 39 9.86 -21.63 3.72
N HIS A 40 10.18 -20.41 4.16
CA HIS A 40 9.87 -19.97 5.51
C HIS A 40 8.36 -19.92 5.79
N ILE A 41 7.58 -19.29 4.91
CA ILE A 41 6.12 -19.19 5.04
C ILE A 41 5.47 -20.57 4.97
N GLU A 42 5.93 -21.43 4.06
CA GLU A 42 5.39 -22.79 3.95
C GLU A 42 5.62 -23.59 5.23
N ARG A 43 6.83 -23.53 5.79
CA ARG A 43 7.15 -24.18 7.07
C ARG A 43 6.32 -23.66 8.22
N GLU A 44 6.20 -22.33 8.37
CA GLU A 44 5.41 -21.73 9.46
C GLU A 44 3.90 -21.99 9.29
N ALA A 45 3.40 -22.01 8.04
CA ALA A 45 2.04 -22.40 7.75
C ALA A 45 1.79 -23.87 8.09
N GLU A 46 2.70 -24.79 7.74
CA GLU A 46 2.58 -26.22 8.08
C GLU A 46 2.67 -26.48 9.59
N GLU A 47 3.44 -25.69 10.34
CA GLU A 47 3.52 -25.79 11.80
C GLU A 47 2.27 -25.25 12.51
N SER A 48 1.67 -24.18 11.97
CA SER A 48 0.50 -23.51 12.55
C SER A 48 -0.84 -24.09 12.12
N SER A 49 -0.87 -24.80 10.99
CA SER A 49 -2.07 -25.43 10.45
C SER A 49 -1.99 -26.95 10.58
N GLY A 50 -3.15 -27.61 10.65
CA GLY A 50 -3.22 -29.07 10.69
C GLY A 50 -2.95 -29.68 9.31
N SER A 51 -3.84 -30.56 8.86
CA SER A 51 -3.68 -31.25 7.58
C SER A 51 -3.91 -30.38 6.34
N VAL A 52 -4.63 -29.25 6.48
CA VAL A 52 -5.01 -28.37 5.37
C VAL A 52 -4.69 -26.92 5.71
N VAL A 53 -3.96 -26.23 4.82
CA VAL A 53 -3.63 -24.81 4.88
C VAL A 53 -4.71 -24.02 4.14
N THR A 54 -5.50 -23.25 4.89
CA THR A 54 -6.55 -22.37 4.34
C THR A 54 -6.04 -20.94 4.15
N LEU A 55 -6.72 -20.16 3.30
CA LEU A 55 -6.39 -18.74 3.07
C LEU A 55 -6.36 -17.91 4.36
N GLU A 56 -7.27 -18.18 5.31
CA GLU A 56 -7.31 -17.46 6.58
C GLU A 56 -6.07 -17.73 7.44
N GLN A 57 -5.59 -18.98 7.46
CA GLN A 57 -4.36 -19.34 8.18
C GLN A 57 -3.14 -18.72 7.54
N LEU A 58 -3.04 -18.76 6.20
CA LEU A 58 -1.96 -18.10 5.47
C LEU A 58 -1.94 -16.59 5.79
N ARG A 59 -3.09 -15.92 5.84
CA ARG A 59 -3.16 -14.50 6.23
C ARG A 59 -2.66 -14.25 7.66
N LYS A 60 -2.85 -15.18 8.59
CA LYS A 60 -2.31 -15.08 9.96
C LYS A 60 -0.79 -15.20 9.96
N VAL A 61 -0.24 -16.15 9.21
CA VAL A 61 1.22 -16.31 9.05
C VAL A 61 1.83 -15.07 8.39
N LEU A 62 1.24 -14.60 7.29
CA LEU A 62 1.70 -13.38 6.60
C LEU A 62 1.56 -12.12 7.45
N ALA A 63 0.61 -12.06 8.38
CA ALA A 63 0.52 -10.96 9.35
C ALA A 63 1.66 -10.98 10.36
N THR A 64 2.23 -12.14 10.68
CA THR A 64 3.44 -12.27 11.51
C THR A 64 4.70 -11.90 10.72
N VAL A 65 4.79 -12.39 9.47
CA VAL A 65 5.92 -12.15 8.55
C VAL A 65 6.00 -10.68 8.11
N GLY A 66 4.86 -9.99 8.02
CA GLY A 66 4.79 -8.56 7.72
C GLY A 66 4.45 -8.27 6.25
N ARG A 67 4.43 -6.97 5.90
CA ARG A 67 4.17 -6.54 4.52
C ARG A 67 5.44 -6.70 3.65
N PRO A 68 5.32 -6.90 2.33
CA PRO A 68 6.47 -7.03 1.44
C PRO A 68 7.50 -5.90 1.57
N GLU A 69 7.04 -4.66 1.77
CA GLU A 69 7.91 -3.49 1.92
C GLU A 69 8.68 -3.48 3.25
N GLN A 70 8.10 -4.07 4.30
CA GLN A 70 8.72 -4.16 5.63
C GLN A 70 9.84 -5.19 5.63
N ILE A 71 9.63 -6.33 4.98
CA ILE A 71 10.60 -7.44 4.95
C ILE A 71 11.90 -7.03 4.30
N LEU A 72 11.85 -6.27 3.20
CA LEU A 72 13.06 -5.81 2.52
C LEU A 72 13.77 -4.70 3.31
N SER A 73 12.99 -3.83 3.96
CA SER A 73 13.54 -2.77 4.84
C SER A 73 14.28 -3.36 6.05
N GLU A 74 13.76 -4.43 6.65
CA GLU A 74 14.35 -5.10 7.82
C GLU A 74 15.40 -6.15 7.44
N GLY A 75 15.22 -6.83 6.31
CA GLY A 75 16.15 -7.85 5.77
C GLY A 75 17.51 -7.27 5.41
N SER A 76 17.55 -6.04 4.89
CA SER A 76 18.81 -5.32 4.64
C SER A 76 19.64 -5.08 5.93
N LEU A 77 18.98 -5.02 7.10
CA LEU A 77 19.67 -4.89 8.39
C LEU A 77 20.21 -6.23 8.91
N LEU A 78 19.52 -7.34 8.65
CA LEU A 78 19.95 -8.68 9.09
C LEU A 78 21.01 -9.30 8.16
N ALA A 79 20.97 -9.01 6.85
CA ALA A 79 22.02 -9.44 5.92
C ALA A 79 23.36 -8.74 6.21
N ARG A 80 23.32 -7.50 6.71
CA ARG A 80 24.52 -6.71 7.02
C ARG A 80 25.20 -7.12 8.33
N THR A 81 24.47 -7.64 9.30
CA THR A 81 25.03 -8.12 10.57
C THR A 81 25.72 -9.48 10.44
N ASN A 82 25.29 -10.34 9.51
CA ASN A 82 25.91 -11.66 9.33
C ASN A 82 27.20 -11.62 8.48
N ALA A 83 27.36 -10.63 7.59
CA ALA A 83 28.58 -10.44 6.81
C ALA A 83 29.79 -9.99 7.67
N ASP A 84 29.56 -9.23 8.74
CA ASP A 84 30.63 -8.77 9.64
C ASP A 84 31.02 -9.79 10.73
N THR A 85 30.22 -10.83 10.96
CA THR A 85 30.46 -11.78 12.06
C THR A 85 31.28 -13.02 11.64
N SER A 86 31.62 -13.16 10.35
CA SER A 86 32.36 -14.32 9.83
C SER A 86 33.88 -14.11 9.67
N SER A 87 34.46 -13.01 10.19
CA SER A 87 35.90 -12.70 10.01
C SER A 87 36.74 -12.51 11.29
N LEU A 88 36.21 -12.80 12.49
CA LEU A 88 37.00 -12.80 13.71
C LEU A 88 37.23 -14.23 14.20
N GLY A 89 38.46 -14.68 13.98
CA GLY A 89 38.96 -16.01 14.28
C GLY A 89 38.75 -16.44 15.73
N GLU A 90 38.45 -17.74 15.86
CA GLU A 90 39.40 -18.70 16.42
C GLU A 90 40.63 -18.06 17.07
N ASP A 91 40.61 -18.00 18.41
CA ASP A 91 41.63 -18.61 19.27
C ASP A 91 41.51 -18.00 20.67
N HIS A 92 40.71 -18.60 21.57
CA HIS A 92 40.88 -18.36 23.00
C HIS A 92 40.74 -19.67 23.80
N SER A 93 41.92 -20.11 24.21
CA SER A 93 42.23 -21.22 25.09
C SER A 93 41.52 -21.16 26.44
N VAL A 94 41.00 -22.31 26.85
CA VAL A 94 40.48 -22.61 28.19
C VAL A 94 41.63 -22.81 29.18
N PRO A 95 41.61 -22.23 30.39
CA PRO A 95 42.37 -22.75 31.51
C PRO A 95 41.51 -23.65 32.42
N PRO A 96 42.10 -24.68 33.05
CA PRO A 96 41.40 -25.58 33.95
C PRO A 96 41.52 -25.17 35.43
N PHE A 97 40.59 -25.72 36.23
CA PHE A 97 40.73 -26.06 37.65
C PHE A 97 40.83 -24.95 38.72
N GLY A 98 40.00 -25.10 39.75
CA GLY A 98 40.13 -24.38 41.03
C GLY A 98 38.97 -24.63 41.97
N ALA A 99 38.92 -25.83 42.58
CA ALA A 99 38.12 -26.10 43.76
C ALA A 99 38.65 -25.28 44.94
N ASP A 100 37.77 -24.68 45.74
CA ASP A 100 38.03 -24.57 47.18
C ASP A 100 36.76 -24.34 48.00
N THR A 101 36.47 -25.32 48.84
CA THR A 101 35.56 -25.28 49.98
C THR A 101 36.19 -24.53 51.14
N ARG A 102 35.41 -23.71 51.88
CA ARG A 102 35.56 -23.58 53.34
C ARG A 102 34.33 -22.95 54.01
N PRO A 103 33.79 -23.58 55.08
CA PRO A 103 32.81 -22.97 55.98
C PRO A 103 33.53 -22.26 57.13
N VAL A 104 33.10 -21.04 57.50
CA VAL A 104 33.63 -20.34 58.69
C VAL A 104 32.49 -19.70 59.49
N SER A 105 32.30 -20.29 60.67
CA SER A 105 32.05 -19.69 61.99
C SER A 105 30.79 -18.85 62.22
N GLN A 106 29.86 -19.47 62.95
CA GLN A 106 28.98 -18.80 63.91
C GLN A 106 29.80 -17.94 64.89
N GLY A 107 29.39 -16.68 65.04
CA GLY A 107 29.88 -15.74 66.04
C GLY A 107 28.70 -14.96 66.61
N ASN A 108 28.17 -15.49 67.71
CA ASN A 108 27.24 -14.88 68.65
C ASN A 108 27.80 -13.52 69.15
N VAL A 109 27.06 -12.41 69.07
CA VAL A 109 27.18 -11.23 69.97
C VAL A 109 26.03 -10.22 69.76
N GLN A 110 25.31 -9.99 70.86
CA GLN A 110 24.63 -8.76 71.33
C GLN A 110 23.50 -8.11 70.53
N THR A 111 22.31 -8.31 71.10
CA THR A 111 21.18 -7.37 71.16
C THR A 111 21.62 -5.96 71.52
N ALA A 112 21.67 -5.07 70.53
CA ALA A 112 21.69 -3.63 70.71
C ALA A 112 20.45 -3.04 70.01
N PHE A 113 19.74 -2.19 70.75
CA PHE A 113 18.49 -1.55 70.35
C PHE A 113 18.55 -0.99 68.91
N PRO A 114 17.51 -1.21 68.09
CA PRO A 114 17.53 -0.73 66.71
C PRO A 114 17.54 0.81 66.72
N PRO A 115 18.55 1.46 66.11
CA PRO A 115 18.43 2.87 65.83
C PRO A 115 17.25 3.03 64.88
N GLU A 116 16.34 3.94 65.22
CA GLU A 116 15.22 4.35 64.39
C GLU A 116 15.75 4.74 63.01
N ARG A 117 15.70 3.79 62.07
CA ARG A 117 16.15 3.98 60.70
C ARG A 117 15.16 4.94 60.06
N ARG A 118 15.44 6.24 60.13
CA ARG A 118 14.83 7.24 59.26
C ARG A 118 14.90 6.71 57.84
N THR A 119 13.74 6.30 57.33
CA THR A 119 13.56 5.64 56.05
C THR A 119 13.91 6.61 54.92
N ARG A 120 15.19 6.66 54.55
CA ARG A 120 15.73 7.32 53.36
C ARG A 120 15.29 6.63 52.05
N ARG A 121 14.14 5.94 52.06
CA ARG A 121 13.55 5.22 50.92
C ARG A 121 12.65 6.12 50.05
N SER A 122 12.36 7.35 50.46
CA SER A 122 11.48 8.24 49.70
C SER A 122 12.06 8.68 48.35
N GLY A 123 13.38 8.81 48.21
CA GLY A 123 14.01 9.25 46.96
C GLY A 123 13.92 8.25 45.81
N CYS A 124 13.95 6.94 46.10
CA CYS A 124 13.94 5.90 45.06
C CYS A 124 12.59 5.81 44.33
N TRP A 125 11.48 6.02 45.05
CA TRP A 125 10.14 6.01 44.45
C TRP A 125 9.90 7.17 43.49
N VAL A 126 10.50 8.33 43.74
CA VAL A 126 10.38 9.49 42.84
C VAL A 126 11.07 9.22 41.51
N ILE A 127 12.24 8.58 41.53
CA ILE A 127 12.98 8.22 40.31
C ILE A 127 12.20 7.17 39.51
N LEU A 128 11.68 6.13 40.19
CA LEU A 128 10.87 5.10 39.52
C LEU A 128 9.58 5.67 38.92
N ALA A 129 8.90 6.58 39.63
CA ALA A 129 7.72 7.26 39.10
C ALA A 129 8.05 8.13 37.88
N GLY A 130 9.20 8.83 37.90
CA GLY A 130 9.67 9.62 36.77
C GLY A 130 9.98 8.77 35.53
N LEU A 131 10.68 7.64 35.71
CA LEU A 131 10.97 6.70 34.62
C LEU A 131 9.69 6.08 34.05
N PHE A 132 8.75 5.68 34.92
CA PHE A 132 7.47 5.14 34.49
C PHE A 132 6.67 6.15 33.66
N LEU A 133 6.60 7.40 34.11
CA LEU A 133 5.95 8.48 33.36
C LEU A 133 6.63 8.71 32.01
N PHE A 134 7.96 8.69 31.96
CA PHE A 134 8.71 8.85 30.71
C PHE A 134 8.40 7.72 29.70
N VAL A 135 8.33 6.46 30.17
CA VAL A 135 7.94 5.33 29.32
C VAL A 135 6.50 5.50 28.81
N LEU A 136 5.56 5.91 29.67
CA LEU A 136 4.17 6.16 29.24
C LEU A 136 4.08 7.27 28.19
N LEU A 137 4.84 8.36 28.34
CA LEU A 137 4.90 9.43 27.35
C LEU A 137 5.53 8.95 26.03
N GLY A 138 6.57 8.12 26.09
CA GLY A 138 7.16 7.50 24.92
C GLY A 138 6.18 6.63 24.14
N VAL A 139 5.43 5.78 24.84
CA VAL A 139 4.37 4.93 24.24
C VAL A 139 3.25 5.79 23.65
N ALA A 140 2.78 6.81 24.37
CA ALA A 140 1.73 7.71 23.89
C ALA A 140 2.17 8.48 22.63
N PHE A 141 3.42 8.96 22.61
CA PHE A 141 3.99 9.63 21.44
C PHE A 141 4.11 8.67 20.25
N TRP A 142 4.56 7.43 20.47
CA TRP A 142 4.65 6.42 19.43
C TRP A 142 3.27 6.11 18.82
N VAL A 143 2.24 5.86 19.64
CA VAL A 143 0.87 5.61 19.17
C VAL A 143 0.33 6.82 18.40
N PHE A 144 0.58 8.04 18.88
CA PHE A 144 0.17 9.26 18.19
C PHE A 144 0.84 9.38 16.81
N SER A 145 2.14 9.10 16.73
CA SER A 145 2.91 9.14 15.48
C SER A 145 2.44 8.09 14.47
N ALA A 146 2.16 6.87 14.93
CA ALA A 146 1.65 5.78 14.10
C ALA A 146 0.25 6.12 13.54
N ASN A 147 -0.63 6.69 14.37
CA ASN A 147 -1.94 7.15 13.92
C ASN A 147 -1.83 8.30 12.89
N LEU A 148 -0.90 9.24 13.09
CA LEU A 148 -0.64 10.31 12.14
C LEU A 148 -0.16 9.75 10.79
N GLN A 149 0.80 8.82 10.80
CA GLN A 149 1.30 8.17 9.58
C GLN A 149 0.20 7.38 8.86
N TRP A 150 -0.63 6.66 9.59
CA TRP A 150 -1.75 5.90 9.03
C TRP A 150 -2.73 6.80 8.27
N ASN A 151 -3.07 7.96 8.83
CA ASN A 151 -3.95 8.92 8.17
C ASN A 151 -3.32 9.53 6.91
N GLN A 152 -2.01 9.78 6.92
CA GLN A 152 -1.29 10.25 5.72
C GLN A 152 -1.29 9.19 4.62
N MET A 153 -1.02 7.92 4.97
CA MET A 153 -1.04 6.81 4.02
C MET A 153 -2.43 6.60 3.39
N LYS A 154 -3.50 6.71 4.19
CA LYS A 154 -4.87 6.63 3.69
C LYS A 154 -5.18 7.72 2.67
N ASN A 155 -4.83 8.96 2.97
CA ASN A 155 -5.03 10.08 2.06
C ASN A 155 -4.18 9.91 0.78
N ALA A 156 -2.91 9.51 0.92
CA ALA A 156 -2.02 9.28 -0.22
C ALA A 156 -2.55 8.20 -1.16
N LYS A 157 -3.04 7.08 -0.60
CA LYS A 157 -3.67 6.01 -1.37
C LYS A 157 -4.92 6.51 -2.09
N MET A 158 -5.80 7.23 -1.38
CA MET A 158 -7.00 7.82 -1.99
C MET A 158 -6.64 8.76 -3.15
N TYR A 159 -5.63 9.62 -2.99
CA TYR A 159 -5.16 10.50 -4.08
C TYR A 159 -4.57 9.73 -5.27
N ALA A 160 -3.87 8.62 -5.03
CA ALA A 160 -3.35 7.76 -6.09
C ALA A 160 -4.50 7.13 -6.88
N ASP A 161 -5.49 6.57 -6.19
CA ASP A 161 -6.69 5.98 -6.79
C ASP A 161 -7.47 7.04 -7.60
N GLU A 162 -7.67 8.25 -7.05
CA GLU A 162 -8.33 9.35 -7.75
C GLU A 162 -7.59 9.76 -9.04
N ARG A 163 -6.24 9.85 -9.00
CA ARG A 163 -5.44 10.13 -10.21
C ARG A 163 -5.62 9.05 -11.26
N GLN A 164 -5.62 7.79 -10.82
CA GLN A 164 -5.77 6.65 -11.70
C GLN A 164 -7.14 6.70 -12.40
N VAL A 165 -8.22 6.95 -11.66
CA VAL A 165 -9.58 7.11 -12.21
C VAL A 165 -9.66 8.26 -13.21
N ILE A 166 -9.01 9.40 -12.93
CA ILE A 166 -8.96 10.53 -13.88
C ILE A 166 -8.24 10.13 -15.17
N GLN A 167 -7.13 9.41 -15.07
CA GLN A 167 -6.41 8.90 -16.23
C GLN A 167 -7.30 7.95 -17.02
N SER A 168 -8.03 7.07 -16.33
CA SER A 168 -8.95 6.12 -16.95
C SER A 168 -10.07 6.79 -17.73
N LEU A 169 -10.66 7.85 -17.18
CA LEU A 169 -11.66 8.65 -17.87
C LEU A 169 -11.10 9.30 -19.15
N ARG A 170 -9.84 9.76 -19.11
CA ARG A 170 -9.17 10.33 -20.28
C ARG A 170 -8.88 9.28 -21.33
N ASP A 171 -8.41 8.10 -20.93
CA ASP A 171 -8.14 7.00 -21.86
C ASP A 171 -9.44 6.56 -22.56
N ILE A 172 -10.57 6.46 -21.83
CA ILE A 172 -11.89 6.18 -22.40
C ILE A 172 -12.30 7.27 -23.40
N PHE A 173 -12.13 8.54 -23.02
CA PHE A 173 -12.44 9.67 -23.89
C PHE A 173 -11.60 9.66 -25.18
N GLU A 174 -10.30 9.45 -25.08
CA GLU A 174 -9.40 9.38 -26.24
C GLU A 174 -9.70 8.15 -27.10
N GLY A 175 -9.99 7.01 -26.47
CA GLY A 175 -10.41 5.79 -27.16
C GLY A 175 -11.69 5.98 -27.97
N GLU A 176 -12.71 6.63 -27.39
CA GLU A 176 -13.96 6.94 -28.08
C GLU A 176 -13.72 7.92 -29.24
N ARG A 177 -12.93 8.97 -29.02
CA ARG A 177 -12.61 9.93 -30.09
C ARG A 177 -11.92 9.23 -31.28
N ARG A 178 -10.95 8.36 -30.99
CA ARG A 178 -10.25 7.59 -32.03
C ARG A 178 -11.18 6.60 -32.73
N TYR A 179 -12.07 5.95 -31.99
CA TYR A 179 -13.08 5.09 -32.58
C TYR A 179 -13.98 5.86 -33.56
N LEU A 180 -14.44 7.05 -33.17
CA LEU A 180 -15.25 7.91 -34.05
C LEU A 180 -14.49 8.41 -35.28
N GLU A 181 -13.18 8.65 -35.16
CA GLU A 181 -12.34 9.07 -36.30
C GLU A 181 -12.02 7.91 -37.26
N GLU A 182 -11.77 6.71 -36.73
CA GLU A 182 -11.25 5.58 -37.50
C GLU A 182 -12.34 4.60 -37.97
N GLN A 183 -13.39 4.40 -37.17
CA GLN A 183 -14.34 3.30 -37.32
C GLN A 183 -15.82 3.69 -37.16
N ALA A 184 -16.14 4.98 -36.99
CA ALA A 184 -17.52 5.46 -36.97
C ALA A 184 -18.33 4.87 -38.13
N LYS A 185 -19.26 3.98 -37.79
CA LYS A 185 -20.30 3.50 -38.70
C LYS A 185 -21.60 4.13 -38.27
N ASP A 186 -22.41 4.47 -39.25
CA ASP A 186 -23.80 4.88 -39.10
C ASP A 186 -24.62 3.66 -39.57
N GLU A 187 -24.82 2.68 -38.69
CA GLU A 187 -25.47 1.41 -39.05
C GLU A 187 -26.96 1.57 -39.33
N ASP A 188 -27.61 2.57 -38.73
CA ASP A 188 -29.05 2.85 -38.91
C ASP A 188 -29.36 3.90 -39.99
N GLY A 189 -28.35 4.63 -40.48
CA GLY A 189 -28.45 5.58 -41.57
C GLY A 189 -29.07 6.91 -41.19
N ASP A 190 -29.04 7.28 -39.90
CA ASP A 190 -29.61 8.53 -39.39
C ASP A 190 -28.67 9.75 -39.60
N GLY A 191 -27.47 9.51 -40.12
CA GLY A 191 -26.44 10.53 -40.35
C GLY A 191 -25.58 10.82 -39.12
N VAL A 192 -25.73 10.06 -38.04
CA VAL A 192 -24.94 10.14 -36.82
C VAL A 192 -24.11 8.86 -36.64
N PRO A 193 -22.79 8.99 -36.39
CA PRO A 193 -21.97 7.86 -35.99
C PRO A 193 -22.48 7.13 -34.74
N ASP A 194 -22.52 5.81 -34.80
CA ASP A 194 -22.73 4.94 -33.64
C ASP A 194 -21.52 5.00 -32.71
N TYR A 195 -21.80 5.10 -31.41
CA TYR A 195 -20.79 5.09 -30.35
C TYR A 195 -20.41 3.66 -29.98
N ALA A 196 -19.14 3.44 -29.64
CA ALA A 196 -18.70 2.13 -29.19
C ALA A 196 -19.12 1.88 -27.74
N THR A 197 -19.46 0.63 -27.45
CA THR A 197 -19.50 0.18 -26.06
C THR A 197 -18.08 0.11 -25.49
N ILE A 198 -17.94 0.24 -24.15
CA ILE A 198 -16.64 0.04 -23.48
C ILE A 198 -16.02 -1.32 -23.85
N SER A 199 -16.86 -2.35 -24.02
CA SER A 199 -16.40 -3.68 -24.43
C SER A 199 -15.86 -3.70 -25.86
N GLU A 200 -16.37 -2.87 -26.77
CA GLU A 200 -15.86 -2.78 -28.14
C GLU A 200 -14.58 -1.97 -28.20
N LEU A 201 -14.51 -0.83 -27.51
CA LEU A 201 -13.27 -0.05 -27.37
C LEU A 201 -12.13 -0.92 -26.82
N SER A 202 -12.43 -1.77 -25.84
CA SER A 202 -11.51 -2.78 -25.29
C SER A 202 -11.00 -3.72 -26.36
N LYS A 203 -11.93 -4.34 -27.09
CA LYS A 203 -11.67 -5.40 -28.04
C LYS A 203 -10.88 -4.90 -29.25
N LEU A 204 -11.10 -3.65 -29.61
CA LEU A 204 -10.40 -2.93 -30.67
C LEU A 204 -9.08 -2.29 -30.21
N GLN A 205 -8.70 -2.47 -28.94
CA GLN A 205 -7.47 -1.91 -28.34
C GLN A 205 -7.39 -0.37 -28.40
N PHE A 206 -8.53 0.32 -28.51
CA PHE A 206 -8.59 1.78 -28.37
C PHE A 206 -8.34 2.23 -26.94
N ILE A 207 -8.66 1.36 -25.98
CA ILE A 207 -8.34 1.52 -24.58
C ILE A 207 -7.52 0.32 -24.11
N HIS A 208 -6.38 0.58 -23.46
CA HIS A 208 -5.63 -0.49 -22.83
C HIS A 208 -6.40 -0.99 -21.61
N PHE A 209 -6.97 -2.18 -21.73
CA PHE A 209 -7.63 -2.89 -20.64
C PHE A 209 -6.60 -3.41 -19.64
N ASN A 210 -5.98 -2.50 -18.87
CA ASN A 210 -5.38 -2.81 -17.57
C ASN A 210 -6.41 -2.59 -16.44
N TYR A 211 -7.70 -2.74 -16.76
CA TYR A 211 -8.80 -2.78 -15.80
C TYR A 211 -9.12 -4.24 -15.49
N SER A 212 -8.19 -4.97 -14.84
CA SER A 212 -8.64 -6.18 -14.16
C SER A 212 -9.68 -5.74 -13.13
N GLN A 213 -10.77 -6.50 -12.96
CA GLN A 213 -11.80 -6.22 -11.95
C GLN A 213 -11.22 -6.03 -10.54
N GLU A 214 -9.98 -6.49 -10.32
CA GLU A 214 -9.26 -6.42 -9.07
C GLU A 214 -8.48 -5.11 -8.88
N ALA A 215 -8.13 -4.39 -9.95
CA ALA A 215 -7.25 -3.22 -9.88
C ALA A 215 -7.97 -1.90 -9.55
N TYR A 216 -9.30 -1.82 -9.69
CA TYR A 216 -10.07 -0.58 -9.50
C TYR A 216 -11.29 -0.75 -8.59
N GLY A 217 -11.17 -1.60 -7.57
CA GLY A 217 -12.27 -2.02 -6.69
C GLY A 217 -13.04 -0.90 -5.96
N ASN A 218 -12.69 0.37 -6.14
CA ASN A 218 -13.32 1.50 -5.49
C ASN A 218 -14.22 2.35 -6.39
N TYR A 219 -14.26 2.13 -7.73
CA TYR A 219 -15.06 2.94 -8.66
C TYR A 219 -15.78 2.11 -9.73
N ILE A 220 -17.00 2.53 -10.08
CA ILE A 220 -17.82 2.02 -11.19
C ILE A 220 -17.82 3.06 -12.30
N PHE A 221 -17.44 2.66 -13.51
CA PHE A 221 -17.50 3.51 -14.70
C PHE A 221 -18.81 3.28 -15.45
N ASN A 222 -19.56 4.36 -15.69
CA ASN A 222 -20.81 4.37 -16.40
C ASN A 222 -20.68 5.28 -17.63
N LEU A 223 -20.85 4.72 -18.82
CA LEU A 223 -20.93 5.49 -20.06
C LEU A 223 -22.41 5.78 -20.37
N LYS A 224 -22.77 7.05 -20.52
CA LYS A 224 -24.12 7.50 -20.85
C LYS A 224 -24.08 8.27 -22.17
N LEU A 225 -24.93 7.89 -23.11
CA LEU A 225 -25.20 8.71 -24.28
C LEU A 225 -26.07 9.90 -23.88
N THR A 226 -25.65 11.08 -24.29
CA THR A 226 -26.32 12.36 -24.03
C THR A 226 -26.45 13.11 -25.35
N HIS A 227 -27.15 14.25 -25.35
CA HIS A 227 -27.14 15.16 -26.49
C HIS A 227 -26.29 16.37 -26.12
N SER A 228 -25.31 16.72 -26.96
CA SER A 228 -24.54 17.93 -26.72
C SER A 228 -25.45 19.14 -26.89
N ALA A 229 -25.57 19.95 -25.84
CA ALA A 229 -26.31 21.20 -25.90
C ALA A 229 -25.69 22.21 -26.90
N LYS A 230 -24.42 22.03 -27.28
CA LYS A 230 -23.69 22.94 -28.18
C LYS A 230 -23.89 22.58 -29.64
N THR A 231 -23.77 21.31 -29.99
CA THR A 231 -23.80 20.85 -31.39
C THR A 231 -25.15 20.27 -31.80
N GLY A 232 -26.00 19.89 -30.83
CA GLY A 232 -27.24 19.17 -31.11
C GLY A 232 -27.02 17.74 -31.59
N THR A 233 -25.77 17.27 -31.65
CA THR A 233 -25.43 15.89 -31.99
C THR A 233 -25.43 15.04 -30.72
N PRO A 234 -25.62 13.72 -30.86
CA PRO A 234 -25.30 12.78 -29.79
C PRO A 234 -23.88 13.02 -29.27
N SER A 235 -23.71 12.84 -27.97
CA SER A 235 -22.49 13.03 -27.19
C SER A 235 -22.41 11.91 -26.16
N PHE A 236 -21.25 11.74 -25.52
CA PHE A 236 -21.10 10.82 -24.40
C PHE A 236 -20.72 11.54 -23.12
N LEU A 237 -21.17 10.99 -22.01
CA LEU A 237 -20.80 11.37 -20.65
C LEU A 237 -20.30 10.10 -19.97
N CYS A 238 -19.02 10.08 -19.58
CA CYS A 238 -18.48 8.99 -18.77
C CYS A 238 -18.41 9.44 -17.31
N GLU A 239 -19.00 8.66 -16.41
CA GLU A 239 -19.09 8.92 -14.98
C GLU A 239 -18.38 7.80 -14.21
N ALA A 240 -17.41 8.15 -13.36
CA ALA A 240 -16.82 7.26 -12.38
C ALA A 240 -17.42 7.54 -11.00
N THR A 241 -18.23 6.59 -10.52
CA THR A 241 -18.93 6.67 -9.22
C THR A 241 -18.20 5.78 -8.20
N PRO A 242 -17.90 6.27 -6.99
CA PRO A 242 -17.27 5.45 -5.97
C PRO A 242 -18.18 4.30 -5.52
N LEU A 243 -17.59 3.12 -5.30
CA LEU A 243 -18.27 1.92 -4.77
C LEU A 243 -18.47 2.02 -3.25
N PHE A 244 -17.56 2.72 -2.56
CA PHE A 244 -17.56 2.85 -1.10
C PHE A 244 -17.72 4.31 -0.67
N GLU A 245 -18.46 4.55 0.42
CA GLU A 245 -18.68 5.89 1.00
C GLU A 245 -17.39 6.57 1.50
N GLU A 246 -16.30 5.81 1.69
CA GLU A 246 -14.99 6.36 2.06
C GLU A 246 -14.41 7.25 0.95
N TYR A 247 -14.85 7.07 -0.30
CA TYR A 247 -14.47 7.90 -1.44
C TYR A 247 -15.52 8.98 -1.67
N PRO A 248 -15.25 10.25 -1.31
CA PRO A 248 -16.26 11.28 -1.30
C PRO A 248 -16.39 11.99 -2.65
N LYS A 249 -15.76 11.50 -3.72
CA LYS A 249 -15.73 12.18 -5.02
C LYS A 249 -16.18 11.24 -6.13
N SER A 250 -17.08 11.73 -6.97
CA SER A 250 -17.34 11.18 -8.29
C SER A 250 -16.67 12.06 -9.35
N PHE A 251 -16.35 11.45 -10.48
CA PHE A 251 -15.69 12.11 -11.60
C PHE A 251 -16.55 11.96 -12.84
N THR A 252 -16.65 13.00 -13.64
CA THR A 252 -17.36 12.96 -14.93
C THR A 252 -16.51 13.61 -16.00
N ILE A 253 -16.42 13.00 -17.17
CA ILE A 253 -15.81 13.58 -18.38
C ILE A 253 -16.88 13.64 -19.48
N ASP A 254 -17.00 14.79 -20.14
CA ASP A 254 -17.94 15.02 -21.23
C ASP A 254 -17.19 15.17 -22.58
N GLU A 255 -17.90 15.53 -23.65
CA GLU A 255 -17.31 15.66 -24.99
C GLU A 255 -16.19 16.69 -25.09
N THR A 256 -16.05 17.58 -24.10
CA THR A 256 -14.98 18.58 -24.10
C THR A 256 -13.64 18.02 -23.61
N GLY A 257 -13.64 16.81 -23.04
CA GLY A 257 -12.48 16.21 -22.37
C GLY A 257 -12.19 16.83 -21.00
N GLU A 258 -13.05 17.73 -20.50
CA GLU A 258 -12.92 18.32 -19.17
C GLU A 258 -13.44 17.37 -18.09
N VAL A 259 -12.58 17.04 -17.11
CA VAL A 259 -12.96 16.21 -15.98
C VAL A 259 -13.55 17.09 -14.87
N ARG A 260 -14.85 16.94 -14.61
CA ARG A 260 -15.54 17.58 -13.50
C ARG A 260 -15.54 16.67 -12.28
N ILE A 261 -15.29 17.26 -11.11
CA ILE A 261 -15.26 16.55 -9.84
C ILE A 261 -16.47 16.97 -9.01
N THR A 262 -17.25 16.00 -8.57
CA THR A 262 -18.41 16.25 -7.71
C THR A 262 -18.18 15.57 -6.36
N SER A 263 -18.23 16.35 -5.27
CA SER A 263 -18.19 15.80 -3.92
C SER A 263 -19.56 15.21 -3.56
N THR A 264 -19.62 13.93 -3.19
CA THR A 264 -20.84 13.27 -2.69
C THR A 264 -21.26 13.80 -1.33
N LYS A 265 -20.32 14.30 -0.52
CA LYS A 265 -20.62 14.97 0.75
C LYS A 265 -20.81 16.47 0.53
N GLY A 266 -22.07 16.90 0.51
CA GLY A 266 -22.48 18.30 0.47
C GLY A 266 -22.22 18.96 -0.89
N SER A 267 -23.27 19.05 -1.71
CA SER A 267 -23.33 19.66 -3.05
C SER A 267 -22.46 20.91 -3.23
N SER A 268 -21.19 20.71 -3.57
CA SER A 268 -20.32 21.72 -4.15
C SER A 268 -19.71 21.13 -5.42
N LYS A 269 -20.20 21.59 -6.58
CA LYS A 269 -19.66 21.23 -7.88
C LYS A 269 -18.38 22.03 -8.09
N ARG A 270 -17.23 21.37 -8.24
CA ARG A 270 -15.98 22.03 -8.64
C ARG A 270 -15.60 21.53 -10.03
N THR A 271 -15.59 22.44 -11.00
CA THR A 271 -15.02 22.19 -12.33
C THR A 271 -13.51 22.28 -12.19
N VAL A 272 -12.79 21.21 -12.58
CA VAL A 272 -11.32 21.25 -12.63
C VAL A 272 -10.92 21.53 -14.06
N VAL A 273 -10.43 22.74 -14.28
CA VAL A 273 -10.00 23.20 -15.61
C VAL A 273 -8.66 22.51 -15.97
N PRO A 274 -8.44 22.13 -17.24
CA PRO A 274 -7.14 21.62 -17.70
C PRO A 274 -6.03 22.63 -17.37
N GLY A 275 -5.19 22.32 -16.37
CA GLY A 275 -4.12 23.18 -15.87
C GLY A 275 -4.13 23.38 -14.34
N GLU A 276 -5.28 23.27 -13.67
CA GLU A 276 -5.34 23.41 -12.20
C GLU A 276 -4.80 22.17 -11.46
N ALA A 277 -4.77 21.02 -12.14
CA ALA A 277 -4.09 19.81 -11.67
C ALA A 277 -2.57 20.03 -11.48
N GLU A 278 -1.94 20.91 -12.25
CA GLU A 278 -0.50 21.24 -12.10
C GLU A 278 -0.22 22.06 -10.83
N GLN A 279 -1.17 22.90 -10.36
CA GLN A 279 -0.98 23.72 -9.16
C GLN A 279 -1.14 22.96 -7.84
N LEU A 280 -1.72 21.76 -7.85
CA LEU A 280 -1.83 20.87 -6.69
C LEU A 280 -0.56 20.05 -6.40
N GLY A 281 0.59 20.42 -6.97
CA GLY A 281 1.85 19.72 -6.77
C GLY A 281 1.95 18.38 -7.51
N MET A 282 1.16 18.19 -8.56
CA MET A 282 1.33 17.07 -9.49
C MET A 282 2.43 17.44 -10.50
N SER A 283 3.67 16.99 -10.25
CA SER A 283 4.76 17.13 -11.22
C SER A 283 4.38 16.47 -12.54
N SER A 284 4.36 17.28 -13.59
CA SER A 284 3.93 16.97 -14.94
C SER A 284 5.00 16.22 -15.75
N VAL A 285 4.54 15.37 -16.66
CA VAL A 285 5.20 15.14 -17.96
C VAL A 285 4.30 15.82 -18.99
N THR A 286 4.74 16.97 -19.49
CA THR A 286 4.02 17.76 -20.49
C THR A 286 4.42 17.30 -21.89
N LEU A 287 3.48 16.76 -22.68
CA LEU A 287 3.56 16.79 -24.14
C LEU A 287 2.73 17.97 -24.64
N ARG A 288 3.42 19.08 -24.91
CA ARG A 288 2.87 20.29 -25.51
C ARG A 288 2.79 20.08 -27.02
N GLN A 289 1.61 19.83 -27.57
CA GLN A 289 1.38 19.86 -29.01
C GLN A 289 0.67 21.17 -29.38
N GLU A 290 1.46 22.16 -29.79
CA GLU A 290 0.96 23.37 -30.44
C GLU A 290 0.49 23.03 -31.86
N PHE A 291 -0.82 22.98 -32.10
CA PHE A 291 -1.36 23.14 -33.45
C PHE A 291 -1.67 24.62 -33.68
N ARG A 292 -0.72 25.30 -34.34
CA ARG A 292 -0.89 26.66 -34.85
C ARG A 292 -1.17 26.58 -36.35
N ASP A 293 -2.42 26.92 -36.68
CA ASP A 293 -2.95 27.45 -37.95
C ASP A 293 -2.24 27.08 -39.26
N ARG A 294 -2.99 26.39 -40.15
CA ARG A 294 -3.11 26.81 -41.56
C ARG A 294 -4.53 26.60 -42.08
N LYS A 295 -5.22 27.73 -42.25
CA LYS A 295 -6.21 28.00 -43.30
C LYS A 295 -5.58 28.96 -44.32
N PRO A 296 -6.15 29.21 -45.50
CA PRO A 296 -7.49 28.84 -45.98
C PRO A 296 -7.56 27.53 -46.76
#